data_AF-A0A0A8WX82-F1
#
_entry.id   AF-A0A0A8WX82-F1
#
_cell.length_a   1.000
_cell.length_b   1.000
_cell.length_c   1.000
_cell.angle_alpha   90.00
_cell.angle_beta   90.00
_cell.angle_gamma   90.00
#
_symmetry.space_group_name_H-M   'P 1'
#
loop_
_entity.id
_entity.type
_entity.pdbx_description
1 polymer ?
#
loop_
_entity_poly.entity_id
_entity_poly.type
_entity_poly.pdbx_seq_one_letter_code
_entity_poly.pdbx_strand_id
1 'polypeptide(L)'
;MQLDISIEASQWIAEGASHESRMQAARGEIAVEAGDLGSVLLYLSHDRDPDIASAAINSIRGLSGERLNLVLEAPETHPYLLEILARLHFHDAGTAELIASHPATPLETLEFLSLHGVTTATEFCGVLNSLDETPEGEQPPPDEEEIEVDEEEYKSKYQLAQSMGVAEKIKMALTGDKEWRGLLIKDSNKLVSGGVMKNPRITDGEVLTIAKSAVQNDEIIRAICANKEWIKNYNIRKAMVENSKTPLPHALRFMASLSEKDLAGLAKSKNVSSVIATQARRLLLNKNKK
;
A
#
# COMPACT_ATOMS: atom_id res chain seq x y z
N MET A 1 22.88 4.37 -13.23
CA MET A 1 22.00 5.41 -13.79
C MET A 1 22.93 6.42 -14.43
N GLN A 2 22.91 6.56 -15.76
CA GLN A 2 23.68 7.61 -16.43
C GLN A 2 22.77 8.84 -16.44
N LEU A 3 23.18 9.89 -15.73
CA LEU A 3 22.46 11.14 -15.65
C LEU A 3 23.33 12.19 -16.37
N ASP A 4 22.73 12.91 -17.31
CA ASP A 4 23.38 14.06 -17.92
C ASP A 4 23.19 15.22 -16.94
N ILE A 5 24.26 15.50 -16.17
CA ILE A 5 24.27 16.51 -15.11
C ILE A 5 25.37 17.50 -15.43
N SER A 6 25.11 18.80 -15.22
CA SER A 6 26.13 19.84 -15.34
C SER A 6 27.34 19.58 -14.45
N ILE A 7 28.49 20.13 -14.85
CA ILE A 7 29.76 20.00 -14.11
C ILE A 7 29.61 20.52 -12.67
N GLU A 8 28.81 21.57 -12.45
CA GLU A 8 28.58 22.15 -11.12
C GLU A 8 27.77 21.21 -10.21
N ALA A 9 26.73 20.58 -10.74
CA ALA A 9 25.90 19.64 -10.01
C ALA A 9 26.60 18.29 -9.76
N SER A 10 27.53 17.89 -10.62
CA SER A 10 28.36 16.69 -10.43
C SER A 10 29.24 16.75 -9.17
N GLN A 11 29.62 17.94 -8.71
CA GLN A 11 30.45 18.13 -7.51
C GLN A 11 29.76 17.66 -6.23
N TRP A 12 28.42 17.73 -6.19
CA TRP A 12 27.61 17.31 -5.05
C TRP A 12 27.40 15.80 -4.98
N ILE A 13 27.63 15.10 -6.09
CA ILE A 13 27.35 13.67 -6.27
C ILE A 13 28.64 12.84 -6.38
N ALA A 14 29.77 13.47 -6.63
CA ALA A 14 31.06 12.81 -6.80
C ALA A 14 31.40 11.88 -5.62
N GLU A 15 32.04 10.75 -5.90
CA GLU A 15 32.41 9.75 -4.88
C GLU A 15 33.32 10.31 -3.77
N GLY A 16 33.97 11.46 -4.00
CA GLY A 16 34.79 12.17 -3.02
C GLY A 16 34.07 13.27 -2.21
N ALA A 17 32.78 13.50 -2.44
CA ALA A 17 32.02 14.54 -1.74
C ALA A 17 31.82 14.21 -0.26
N SER A 18 31.96 15.22 0.61
CA SER A 18 31.77 15.03 2.05
C SER A 18 30.34 14.58 2.36
N HIS A 19 30.17 13.83 3.45
CA HIS A 19 28.84 13.42 3.91
C HIS A 19 27.92 14.64 4.15
N GLU A 20 28.47 15.73 4.71
CA GLU A 20 27.72 16.96 4.97
C GLU A 20 27.25 17.64 3.67
N SER A 21 28.12 17.71 2.66
CA SER A 21 27.76 18.26 1.34
C SER A 21 26.68 17.42 0.64
N ARG A 22 26.77 16.09 0.70
CA ARG A 22 25.74 15.20 0.15
C ARG A 22 24.41 15.31 0.89
N MET A 23 24.46 15.51 2.21
CA MET A 23 23.27 15.74 3.03
C MET A 23 22.61 17.09 2.70
N GLN A 24 23.39 18.15 2.49
CA GLN A 24 22.87 19.46 2.03
C GLN A 24 22.21 19.36 0.65
N ALA A 25 22.85 18.63 -0.27
CA ALA A 25 22.28 18.33 -1.58
C ALA A 25 20.99 17.51 -1.49
N ALA A 26 20.94 16.50 -0.64
CA ALA A 26 19.75 15.68 -0.42
C ALA A 26 18.58 16.48 0.17
N ARG A 27 18.86 17.53 0.95
CA ARG A 27 17.82 18.46 1.44
C ARG A 27 17.34 19.44 0.37
N GLY A 28 18.05 19.52 -0.77
CA GLY A 28 17.78 20.51 -1.81
C GLY A 28 18.24 21.91 -1.42
N GLU A 29 19.20 22.04 -0.52
CA GLU A 29 19.80 23.32 -0.08
C GLU A 29 21.01 23.70 -0.96
N ILE A 30 20.97 23.35 -2.25
CA ILE A 30 22.06 23.56 -3.19
C ILE A 30 21.71 24.67 -4.19
N ALA A 31 22.71 25.50 -4.48
CA ALA A 31 22.65 26.49 -5.55
C ALA A 31 23.09 25.83 -6.86
N VAL A 32 22.18 25.07 -7.47
CA VAL A 32 22.35 24.48 -8.81
C VAL A 32 21.23 24.98 -9.71
N GLU A 33 21.43 24.91 -11.02
CA GLU A 33 20.36 25.14 -11.99
C GLU A 33 19.21 24.18 -11.73
N ALA A 34 17.97 24.64 -11.94
CA ALA A 34 16.81 23.88 -11.52
C ALA A 34 16.64 22.54 -12.26
N GLY A 35 17.11 22.45 -13.51
CA GLY A 35 17.16 21.18 -14.24
C GLY A 35 18.08 20.15 -13.60
N ASP A 36 19.22 20.58 -13.06
CA ASP A 36 20.15 19.70 -12.37
C ASP A 36 19.66 19.29 -10.98
N LEU A 37 18.89 20.15 -10.30
CA LEU A 37 18.36 19.88 -8.97
C LEU A 37 17.57 18.57 -8.92
N GLY A 38 16.70 18.35 -9.91
CA GLY A 38 15.91 17.13 -10.01
C GLY A 38 16.78 15.88 -10.16
N SER A 39 17.76 15.94 -11.05
CA SER A 39 18.70 14.84 -11.30
C SER A 39 19.59 14.54 -10.09
N VAL A 40 20.04 15.58 -9.36
CA VAL A 40 20.82 15.44 -8.13
C VAL A 40 20.00 14.74 -7.04
N LEU A 41 18.78 15.20 -6.79
CA LEU A 41 17.90 14.59 -5.81
C LEU A 41 17.56 13.14 -6.18
N LEU A 42 17.33 12.86 -7.46
CA LEU A 42 17.06 11.51 -7.94
C LEU A 42 18.26 10.57 -7.78
N TYR A 43 19.48 11.07 -8.00
CA TYR A 43 20.67 10.29 -7.74
C TYR A 43 20.82 9.97 -6.24
N LEU A 44 20.68 10.98 -5.39
CA LEU A 44 20.85 10.84 -3.94
C LEU A 44 19.77 9.96 -3.31
N SER A 45 18.58 9.84 -3.92
CA SER A 45 17.56 8.88 -3.46
C SER A 45 18.00 7.42 -3.55
N HIS A 46 19.07 7.13 -4.28
CA HIS A 46 19.68 5.80 -4.43
C HIS A 46 21.08 5.72 -3.81
N ASP A 47 21.45 6.67 -2.95
CA ASP A 47 22.75 6.66 -2.26
C ASP A 47 22.90 5.41 -1.36
N ARG A 48 24.15 5.04 -1.06
CA ARG A 48 24.47 3.92 -0.17
C ARG A 48 24.08 4.22 1.28
N ASP A 49 24.07 5.50 1.65
CA ASP A 49 23.68 5.95 2.98
C ASP A 49 22.15 6.09 3.07
N PRO A 50 21.48 5.33 3.96
CA PRO A 50 20.02 5.38 4.09
C PRO A 50 19.51 6.74 4.57
N ASP A 51 20.30 7.50 5.33
CA ASP A 51 19.88 8.79 5.87
C ASP A 51 19.82 9.83 4.74
N ILE A 52 20.85 9.86 3.88
CA ILE A 52 20.90 10.71 2.68
C ILE A 52 19.78 10.35 1.70
N ALA A 53 19.58 9.05 1.45
CA ALA A 53 18.52 8.59 0.56
C ALA A 53 17.13 9.00 1.05
N SER A 54 16.87 8.87 2.35
CA SER A 54 15.59 9.28 2.94
C SER A 54 15.37 10.79 2.86
N ALA A 55 16.41 11.59 3.08
CA ALA A 55 16.35 13.05 2.95
C ALA A 55 16.03 13.47 1.51
N ALA A 56 16.70 12.88 0.53
CA ALA A 56 16.46 13.15 -0.89
C ALA A 56 15.02 12.81 -1.31
N ILE A 57 14.49 11.67 -0.89
CA ILE A 57 13.10 11.28 -1.18
C ILE A 57 12.11 12.28 -0.55
N ASN A 58 12.36 12.71 0.68
CA ASN A 58 11.52 13.70 1.35
C ASN A 58 11.57 15.05 0.64
N SER A 59 12.74 15.47 0.17
CA SER A 59 12.87 16.69 -0.62
C SER A 59 12.17 16.60 -1.97
N ILE A 60 12.24 15.47 -2.69
CA ILE A 60 11.47 15.26 -3.94
C ILE A 60 9.97 15.37 -3.67
N ARG A 61 9.48 14.75 -2.59
CA ARG A 61 8.05 14.83 -2.20
C ARG A 61 7.61 16.22 -1.77
N GLY A 62 8.54 17.01 -1.22
CA GLY A 62 8.28 18.39 -0.81
C GLY A 62 8.44 19.42 -1.93
N LEU A 63 8.82 19.01 -3.16
CA LEU A 63 8.89 19.94 -4.29
C LEU A 63 7.48 20.44 -4.61
N SER A 64 7.28 21.74 -4.46
CA SER A 64 6.01 22.40 -4.72
C SER A 64 6.25 23.83 -5.22
N GLY A 65 5.24 24.39 -5.89
CA GLY A 65 5.26 25.76 -6.40
C GLY A 65 6.39 26.00 -7.41
N GLU A 66 7.12 27.11 -7.22
CA GLU A 66 8.15 27.57 -8.17
C GLU A 66 9.25 26.53 -8.42
N ARG A 67 9.67 25.79 -7.38
CA ARG A 67 10.76 24.82 -7.51
C ARG A 67 10.36 23.60 -8.36
N LEU A 68 9.09 23.21 -8.28
CA LEU A 68 8.55 22.11 -9.08
C LEU A 68 8.45 22.52 -10.55
N ASN A 69 7.90 23.70 -10.83
CA ASN A 69 7.81 24.23 -12.19
C ASN A 69 9.18 24.36 -12.84
N LEU A 70 10.18 24.86 -12.10
CA LEU A 70 11.53 24.99 -12.63
C LEU A 70 12.18 23.64 -12.99
N VAL A 71 11.86 22.56 -12.27
CA VAL A 71 12.31 21.19 -12.62
C VAL A 71 11.54 20.66 -13.84
N LEU A 72 10.24 20.95 -13.95
CA LEU A 72 9.40 20.49 -15.07
C LEU A 72 9.64 21.26 -16.37
N GLU A 73 10.08 22.51 -16.30
CA GLU A 73 10.45 23.30 -17.48
C GLU A 73 11.80 22.88 -18.07
N ALA A 74 12.65 22.22 -17.27
CA ALA A 74 13.97 21.80 -17.72
C ALA A 74 13.88 20.58 -18.65
N PRO A 75 14.28 20.69 -19.93
CA PRO A 75 14.14 19.61 -20.91
C PRO A 75 15.01 18.39 -20.60
N GLU A 76 16.08 18.59 -19.82
CA GLU A 76 17.03 17.56 -19.38
C GLU A 76 16.51 16.76 -18.17
N THR A 77 15.28 17.02 -17.73
CA THR A 77 14.68 16.32 -16.59
C THR A 77 14.49 14.84 -16.91
N HIS A 78 15.05 14.01 -16.02
CA HIS A 78 15.09 12.56 -16.23
C HIS A 78 13.68 11.92 -16.27
N PRO A 79 13.39 10.99 -17.20
CA PRO A 79 12.07 10.37 -17.35
C PRO A 79 11.51 9.72 -16.08
N TYR A 80 12.38 9.10 -15.27
CA TYR A 80 11.97 8.49 -14.00
C TYR A 80 11.59 9.53 -12.93
N LEU A 81 12.19 10.73 -12.96
CA LEU A 81 11.75 11.81 -12.07
C LEU A 81 10.35 12.29 -12.47
N LEU A 82 10.07 12.41 -13.77
CA LEU A 82 8.74 12.76 -14.28
C LEU A 82 7.69 11.71 -13.88
N GLU A 83 8.04 10.42 -13.89
CA GLU A 83 7.15 9.37 -13.39
C GLU A 83 6.84 9.56 -11.89
N ILE A 84 7.85 9.83 -11.07
CA ILE A 84 7.67 10.07 -9.63
C ILE A 84 6.80 11.31 -9.41
N LEU A 85 7.09 12.41 -10.10
CA LEU A 85 6.35 13.67 -9.97
C LEU A 85 4.91 13.52 -10.46
N ALA A 86 4.66 12.79 -11.54
CA ALA A 86 3.31 12.50 -12.01
C ALA A 86 2.51 11.73 -10.94
N ARG A 87 3.12 10.74 -10.30
CA ARG A 87 2.45 9.96 -9.24
C ARG A 87 2.19 10.79 -7.98
N LEU A 88 3.00 11.81 -7.70
CA LEU A 88 2.84 12.68 -6.54
C LEU A 88 1.86 13.83 -6.78
N HIS A 89 1.85 14.41 -7.99
CA HIS A 89 1.16 15.65 -8.30
C HIS A 89 0.06 15.53 -9.37
N PHE A 90 -0.41 14.32 -9.70
CA PHE A 90 -1.50 14.15 -10.69
C PHE A 90 -2.81 14.86 -10.31
N HIS A 91 -3.01 15.20 -9.04
CA HIS A 91 -4.17 15.95 -8.56
C HIS A 91 -4.13 17.44 -8.97
N ASP A 92 -2.94 17.99 -9.20
CA ASP A 92 -2.78 19.36 -9.68
C ASP A 92 -2.80 19.36 -11.22
N ALA A 93 -3.88 19.89 -11.80
CA ALA A 93 -4.08 19.90 -13.24
C ALA A 93 -2.95 20.65 -13.97
N GLY A 94 -2.43 21.74 -13.40
CA GLY A 94 -1.36 22.53 -14.02
C GLY A 94 -0.05 21.75 -14.11
N THR A 95 0.40 21.17 -12.98
CA THR A 95 1.59 20.32 -12.95
C THR A 95 1.44 19.08 -13.84
N ALA A 96 0.26 18.44 -13.82
CA ALA A 96 0.03 17.24 -14.60
C ALA A 96 0.03 17.52 -16.11
N GLU A 97 -0.51 18.67 -16.55
CA GLU A 97 -0.42 19.11 -17.94
C GLU A 97 1.02 19.42 -18.35
N LEU A 98 1.79 20.10 -17.49
CA LEU A 98 3.22 20.36 -17.73
C LEU A 98 3.99 19.05 -17.92
N ILE A 99 3.81 18.07 -17.02
CA ILE A 99 4.46 16.75 -17.15
C ILE A 99 4.01 16.06 -18.43
N ALA A 100 2.73 16.09 -18.76
CA ALA A 100 2.23 15.40 -19.93
C ALA A 100 2.68 16.04 -21.26
N SER A 101 2.98 17.35 -21.25
CA SER A 101 3.56 18.07 -22.38
C SER A 101 5.10 17.95 -22.48
N HIS A 102 5.75 17.37 -21.47
CA HIS A 102 7.21 17.33 -21.40
C HIS A 102 7.81 16.30 -22.39
N PRO A 103 8.86 16.65 -23.15
CA PRO A 103 9.39 15.82 -24.22
C PRO A 103 10.00 14.49 -23.74
N ALA A 104 10.50 14.45 -22.50
CA ALA A 104 11.10 13.25 -21.92
C ALA A 104 10.10 12.36 -21.15
N THR A 105 8.79 12.67 -21.19
CA THR A 105 7.79 11.90 -20.45
C THR A 105 7.57 10.53 -21.09
N PRO A 106 7.76 9.42 -20.34
CA PRO A 106 7.58 8.09 -20.89
C PRO A 106 6.09 7.79 -21.10
N LEU A 107 5.80 6.95 -22.09
CA LEU A 107 4.42 6.59 -22.47
C LEU A 107 3.60 6.03 -21.30
N GLU A 108 4.23 5.23 -20.44
CA GLU A 108 3.58 4.67 -19.23
C GLU A 108 3.08 5.77 -18.28
N THR A 109 3.79 6.89 -18.19
CA THR A 109 3.39 8.05 -17.39
C THR A 109 2.24 8.81 -18.05
N LEU A 110 2.24 8.95 -19.37
CA LEU A 110 1.11 9.55 -20.10
C LEU A 110 -0.16 8.73 -19.96
N GLU A 111 -0.07 7.40 -20.05
CA GLU A 111 -1.20 6.50 -19.81
C GLU A 111 -1.74 6.65 -18.38
N PHE A 112 -0.84 6.74 -17.40
CA PHE A 112 -1.22 6.99 -16.01
C PHE A 112 -1.98 8.32 -15.87
N LEU A 113 -1.46 9.41 -16.43
CA LEU A 113 -2.11 10.73 -16.38
C LEU A 113 -3.47 10.72 -17.08
N SER A 114 -3.57 10.08 -18.26
CA SER A 114 -4.82 9.93 -19.00
C SER A 114 -5.89 9.17 -18.20
N LEU A 115 -5.51 8.08 -17.51
CA LEU A 115 -6.42 7.32 -16.66
C LEU A 115 -6.99 8.13 -15.50
N HIS A 116 -6.25 9.14 -15.04
CA HIS A 116 -6.64 10.03 -13.93
C HIS A 116 -7.31 11.32 -14.41
N GLY A 117 -7.70 11.39 -15.69
CA GLY A 117 -8.47 12.50 -16.24
C GLY A 117 -7.64 13.68 -16.75
N VAL A 118 -6.31 13.54 -16.82
CA VAL A 118 -5.41 14.54 -17.39
C VAL A 118 -5.29 14.24 -18.88
N THR A 119 -6.08 14.95 -19.69
CA THR A 119 -6.02 14.84 -21.14
C THR A 119 -5.08 15.88 -21.70
N THR A 120 -4.00 15.46 -22.35
CA THR A 120 -3.15 16.36 -23.14
C THR A 120 -3.96 16.87 -24.32
N ALA A 121 -4.07 18.19 -24.44
CA ALA A 121 -4.83 18.86 -25.49
C ALA A 121 -4.17 18.78 -26.90
N THR A 122 -3.27 17.83 -27.12
CA THR A 122 -2.54 17.68 -28.38
C THR A 122 -2.54 16.22 -28.82
N GLU A 123 -3.66 15.79 -29.41
CA GLU A 123 -3.71 15.25 -30.77
C GLU A 123 -5.16 15.01 -31.23
N PHE A 124 -5.40 15.32 -32.50
CA PHE A 124 -6.70 15.61 -33.11
C PHE A 124 -7.40 14.34 -33.65
N CYS A 125 -8.74 14.33 -33.50
CA CYS A 125 -9.76 13.74 -34.38
C CYS A 125 -9.90 12.21 -34.52
N GLY A 126 -11.08 11.68 -34.16
CA GLY A 126 -11.44 10.34 -34.60
C GLY A 126 -12.70 9.69 -34.04
N VAL A 127 -13.85 10.37 -34.10
CA VAL A 127 -15.18 9.73 -34.29
C VAL A 127 -15.69 8.80 -33.17
N LEU A 128 -16.60 9.29 -32.33
CA LEU A 128 -18.02 8.87 -32.35
C LEU A 128 -18.87 9.59 -31.28
N ASN A 129 -19.90 10.25 -31.81
CA ASN A 129 -21.11 10.77 -31.16
C ASN A 129 -21.61 9.91 -29.99
N SER A 130 -22.09 10.55 -28.91
CA SER A 130 -23.50 10.99 -28.86
C SER A 130 -23.86 11.65 -27.52
N LEU A 131 -24.29 12.91 -27.62
CA LEU A 131 -25.47 13.51 -26.97
C LEU A 131 -25.59 13.37 -25.45
N ASP A 132 -25.31 14.46 -24.73
CA ASP A 132 -26.41 15.23 -24.13
C ASP A 132 -25.97 16.67 -23.85
N GLU A 133 -26.69 17.62 -24.44
CA GLU A 133 -26.62 19.05 -24.11
C GLU A 133 -27.61 19.34 -22.99
N THR A 134 -27.25 20.19 -22.04
CA THR A 134 -27.98 21.43 -21.70
C THR A 134 -27.22 22.22 -20.62
N PRO A 135 -27.41 23.56 -20.52
CA PRO A 135 -26.31 24.52 -20.40
C PRO A 135 -26.41 25.43 -19.14
N GLU A 136 -25.55 26.46 -19.12
CA GLU A 136 -25.54 27.65 -18.24
C GLU A 136 -24.93 27.41 -16.84
N GLY A 137 -24.00 28.20 -16.30
CA GLY A 137 -23.41 29.48 -16.66
C GLY A 137 -22.74 30.07 -15.40
N GLU A 138 -21.69 30.86 -15.59
CA GLU A 138 -21.10 31.84 -14.65
C GLU A 138 -20.23 31.37 -13.47
N GLN A 139 -18.91 31.51 -13.67
CA GLN A 139 -17.96 31.87 -12.61
C GLN A 139 -18.13 33.35 -12.22
N PRO A 140 -17.91 33.70 -10.94
CA PRO A 140 -17.22 34.93 -10.56
C PRO A 140 -15.82 34.65 -9.94
N PRO A 141 -14.90 35.64 -9.95
CA PRO A 141 -13.51 35.50 -9.47
C PRO A 141 -13.38 35.57 -7.93
N PRO A 142 -12.18 35.32 -7.38
CA PRO A 142 -11.97 34.91 -6.00
C PRO A 142 -11.90 36.11 -5.05
N ASP A 143 -12.68 36.10 -3.99
CA ASP A 143 -12.45 36.91 -2.80
C ASP A 143 -11.83 36.02 -1.71
N GLU A 144 -10.77 36.56 -1.12
CA GLU A 144 -9.98 36.01 -0.04
C GLU A 144 -10.85 35.73 1.20
N GLU A 145 -11.26 34.48 1.40
CA GLU A 145 -11.78 34.00 2.68
C GLU A 145 -11.03 32.71 3.06
N GLU A 146 -10.33 32.83 4.19
CA GLU A 146 -9.77 31.79 5.07
C GLU A 146 -9.20 30.51 4.40
N ILE A 147 -7.90 30.30 4.60
CA ILE A 147 -7.30 28.96 4.50
C ILE A 147 -8.00 28.08 5.55
N GLU A 148 -9.13 27.49 5.20
CA GLU A 148 -9.52 26.19 5.71
C GLU A 148 -8.42 25.25 5.22
N VAL A 149 -7.48 24.98 6.13
CA VAL A 149 -6.52 23.91 5.97
C VAL A 149 -7.36 22.67 5.68
N ASP A 150 -7.34 22.20 4.44
CA ASP A 150 -8.06 20.99 4.03
C ASP A 150 -7.53 19.85 4.92
N GLU A 151 -8.26 19.54 5.99
CA GLU A 151 -7.94 18.51 6.98
C GLU A 151 -8.06 17.09 6.37
N GLU A 152 -8.10 16.97 5.04
CA GLU A 152 -8.25 15.71 4.32
C GLU A 152 -6.92 14.92 4.19
N GLU A 153 -5.77 15.54 4.47
CA GLU A 153 -4.45 14.91 4.26
C GLU A 153 -4.01 13.96 5.39
N TYR A 154 -4.90 13.64 6.32
CA TYR A 154 -4.77 12.52 7.26
C TYR A 154 -5.99 11.61 7.22
N LYS A 155 -6.49 11.27 6.01
CA LYS A 155 -7.40 10.13 5.90
C LYS A 155 -6.68 8.89 6.41
N SER A 156 -7.01 8.48 7.64
CA SER A 156 -6.51 7.24 8.24
C SER A 156 -6.65 6.12 7.22
N LYS A 157 -5.72 5.15 7.16
CA LYS A 157 -5.84 3.99 6.25
C LYS A 157 -7.22 3.33 6.34
N TYR A 158 -7.89 3.44 7.49
CA TYR A 158 -9.29 3.10 7.69
C TYR A 158 -10.27 3.85 6.78
N GLN A 159 -10.18 5.18 6.72
CA GLN A 159 -11.01 6.04 5.88
C GLN A 159 -10.73 5.80 4.40
N LEU A 160 -9.45 5.66 4.03
CA LEU A 160 -9.08 5.31 2.65
C LEU A 160 -9.71 3.96 2.25
N ALA A 161 -9.61 2.95 3.11
CA ALA A 161 -10.26 1.66 2.87
C ALA A 161 -11.79 1.74 2.84
N GLN A 162 -12.44 2.78 3.34
CA GLN A 162 -13.88 2.97 3.17
C GLN A 162 -14.22 3.59 1.82
N SER A 163 -13.38 4.50 1.33
CA SER A 163 -13.55 5.16 0.02
C SER A 163 -13.20 4.27 -1.19
N MET A 164 -12.33 3.28 -1.01
CA MET A 164 -11.87 2.41 -2.11
C MET A 164 -12.93 1.44 -2.62
N GLY A 165 -12.93 1.19 -3.93
CA GLY A 165 -13.75 0.16 -4.55
C GLY A 165 -13.31 -1.26 -4.19
N VAL A 166 -14.21 -2.24 -4.32
CA VAL A 166 -13.95 -3.66 -3.97
C VAL A 166 -12.72 -4.22 -4.70
N ALA A 167 -12.56 -3.92 -5.99
CA ALA A 167 -11.43 -4.40 -6.78
C ALA A 167 -10.09 -3.87 -6.27
N GLU A 168 -10.07 -2.60 -5.88
CA GLU A 168 -8.88 -1.93 -5.36
C GLU A 168 -8.50 -2.48 -3.97
N LYS A 169 -9.51 -2.72 -3.12
CA LYS A 169 -9.33 -3.42 -1.84
C LYS A 169 -8.71 -4.80 -2.01
N ILE A 170 -9.14 -5.56 -3.02
CA ILE A 170 -8.55 -6.88 -3.31
C ILE A 170 -7.07 -6.72 -3.71
N LYS A 171 -6.74 -5.73 -4.55
CA LYS A 171 -5.37 -5.43 -4.92
C LYS A 171 -4.53 -5.09 -3.68
N MET A 172 -5.03 -4.20 -2.81
CA MET A 172 -4.34 -3.83 -1.57
C MET A 172 -4.26 -4.97 -0.56
N ALA A 173 -5.23 -5.87 -0.53
CA ALA A 173 -5.16 -7.07 0.30
C ALA A 173 -3.99 -7.98 -0.12
N LEU A 174 -3.69 -8.05 -1.43
CA LEU A 174 -2.61 -8.86 -1.98
C LEU A 174 -1.23 -8.22 -1.86
N THR A 175 -1.11 -6.91 -2.05
CA THR A 175 0.20 -6.22 -2.07
C THR A 175 0.51 -5.43 -0.81
N GLY A 176 -0.51 -5.10 -0.01
CA GLY A 176 -0.42 -4.15 1.09
C GLY A 176 0.33 -4.66 2.33
N ASP A 177 0.72 -3.67 3.14
CA ASP A 177 1.45 -3.86 4.38
C ASP A 177 0.60 -4.47 5.51
N LYS A 178 1.25 -4.72 6.65
CA LYS A 178 0.63 -5.29 7.85
C LYS A 178 -0.66 -4.56 8.27
N GLU A 179 -0.68 -3.24 8.18
CA GLU A 179 -1.85 -2.44 8.56
C GLU A 179 -3.03 -2.65 7.60
N TRP A 180 -2.77 -2.67 6.29
CA TRP A 180 -3.78 -2.99 5.28
C TRP A 180 -4.37 -4.38 5.48
N ARG A 181 -3.54 -5.39 5.78
CA ARG A 181 -4.02 -6.75 6.08
C ARG A 181 -4.89 -6.79 7.34
N GLY A 182 -4.48 -6.11 8.41
CA GLY A 182 -5.22 -6.05 9.67
C GLY A 182 -6.57 -5.32 9.55
N LEU A 183 -6.66 -4.40 8.59
CA LEU A 183 -7.88 -3.66 8.26
C LEU A 183 -8.82 -4.48 7.38
N LEU A 184 -8.31 -4.94 6.23
CA LEU A 184 -9.09 -5.61 5.17
C LEU A 184 -9.57 -7.01 5.59
N ILE A 185 -8.93 -7.65 6.58
CA ILE A 185 -9.43 -8.92 7.13
C ILE A 185 -10.80 -8.78 7.82
N LYS A 186 -11.13 -7.57 8.29
CA LYS A 186 -12.42 -7.24 8.92
C LYS A 186 -13.44 -6.66 7.93
N ASP A 187 -13.08 -6.57 6.65
CA ASP A 187 -13.98 -6.04 5.63
C ASP A 187 -15.23 -6.92 5.50
N SER A 188 -16.35 -6.27 5.20
CA SER A 188 -17.64 -6.90 4.90
C SER A 188 -17.58 -7.87 3.70
N ASN A 189 -16.73 -7.59 2.71
CA ASN A 189 -16.66 -8.39 1.49
C ASN A 189 -15.74 -9.60 1.67
N LYS A 190 -16.29 -10.80 1.45
CA LYS A 190 -15.57 -12.07 1.63
C LYS A 190 -14.37 -12.22 0.70
N LEU A 191 -14.46 -11.69 -0.53
CA LEU A 191 -13.39 -11.77 -1.52
C LEU A 191 -12.17 -10.94 -1.08
N VAL A 192 -12.41 -9.79 -0.45
CA VAL A 192 -11.35 -8.91 0.07
C VAL A 192 -10.59 -9.61 1.20
N SER A 193 -11.31 -10.16 2.19
CA SER A 193 -10.66 -10.89 3.29
C SER A 193 -9.95 -12.16 2.80
N GLY A 194 -10.51 -12.82 1.78
CA GLY A 194 -9.87 -13.96 1.11
C GLY A 194 -8.57 -13.58 0.39
N GLY A 195 -8.52 -12.38 -0.19
CA GLY A 195 -7.30 -11.81 -0.78
C GLY A 195 -6.17 -11.64 0.24
N VAL A 196 -6.49 -11.20 1.46
CA VAL A 196 -5.49 -11.02 2.54
C VAL A 196 -4.77 -12.33 2.86
N MET A 197 -5.50 -13.45 2.87
CA MET A 197 -4.94 -14.77 3.16
C MET A 197 -4.05 -15.32 2.04
N LYS A 198 -4.12 -14.76 0.84
CA LYS A 198 -3.27 -15.12 -0.32
C LYS A 198 -2.03 -14.26 -0.43
N ASN A 199 -1.89 -13.24 0.42
CA ASN A 199 -0.73 -12.34 0.41
C ASN A 199 0.55 -13.10 0.82
N PRO A 200 1.63 -13.04 0.02
CA PRO A 200 2.88 -13.76 0.33
C PRO A 200 3.61 -13.23 1.57
N ARG A 201 3.27 -12.02 2.04
CA ARG A 201 3.88 -11.38 3.21
C ARG A 201 3.14 -11.65 4.52
N ILE A 202 2.10 -12.48 4.50
CA ILE A 202 1.37 -12.83 5.72
C ILE A 202 2.24 -13.66 6.66
N THR A 203 2.28 -13.28 7.92
CA THR A 203 3.09 -13.93 8.95
C THR A 203 2.26 -14.86 9.82
N ASP A 204 2.88 -15.92 10.37
CA ASP A 204 2.23 -16.86 11.28
C ASP A 204 1.60 -16.18 12.51
N GLY A 205 2.21 -15.09 13.00
CA GLY A 205 1.69 -14.33 14.14
C GLY A 205 0.39 -13.59 13.81
N GLU A 206 0.25 -13.08 12.59
CA GLU A 206 -1.00 -12.49 12.11
C GLU A 206 -2.07 -13.56 11.97
N VAL A 207 -1.74 -14.72 11.36
CA VAL A 207 -2.67 -15.85 11.22
C VAL A 207 -3.15 -16.35 12.57
N LEU A 208 -2.28 -16.42 13.59
CA LEU A 208 -2.67 -16.80 14.95
C LEU A 208 -3.67 -15.81 15.55
N THR A 209 -3.46 -14.52 15.33
CA THR A 209 -4.38 -13.46 15.80
C THR A 209 -5.72 -13.58 15.11
N ILE A 210 -5.71 -13.82 13.80
CA ILE A 210 -6.91 -14.05 12.98
C ILE A 210 -7.66 -15.29 13.45
N ALA A 211 -6.97 -16.41 13.70
CA ALA A 211 -7.58 -17.67 14.15
C ALA A 211 -8.23 -17.55 15.54
N LYS A 212 -7.63 -16.78 16.45
CA LYS A 212 -8.17 -16.49 17.78
C LYS A 212 -9.37 -15.55 17.72
N SER A 213 -9.33 -14.57 16.80
CA SER A 213 -10.47 -13.70 16.59
C SER A 213 -11.61 -14.47 15.94
N ALA A 214 -12.84 -14.22 16.39
CA ALA A 214 -14.03 -14.78 15.75
C ALA A 214 -14.33 -13.98 14.47
N VAL A 215 -13.49 -14.15 13.44
CA VAL A 215 -13.73 -13.51 12.14
C VAL A 215 -14.97 -14.15 11.51
N GLN A 216 -15.90 -13.31 11.03
CA GLN A 216 -17.19 -13.76 10.51
C GLN A 216 -17.13 -14.40 9.11
N ASN A 217 -15.93 -14.65 8.58
CA ASN A 217 -15.75 -15.16 7.23
C ASN A 217 -15.20 -16.60 7.22
N ASP A 218 -16.08 -17.54 6.87
CA ASP A 218 -15.78 -18.96 6.75
C ASP A 218 -14.73 -19.29 5.68
N GLU A 219 -14.51 -18.41 4.68
CA GLU A 219 -13.47 -18.60 3.67
C GLU A 219 -12.07 -18.47 4.26
N ILE A 220 -11.86 -17.55 5.20
CA ILE A 220 -10.57 -17.37 5.88
C ILE A 220 -10.21 -18.63 6.65
N ILE A 221 -11.18 -19.14 7.43
CA ILE A 221 -11.01 -20.35 8.23
C ILE A 221 -10.71 -21.56 7.34
N ARG A 222 -11.39 -21.68 6.19
CA ARG A 222 -11.11 -22.72 5.19
C ARG A 222 -9.73 -22.58 4.56
N ALA A 223 -9.32 -21.37 4.19
CA ALA A 223 -7.98 -21.11 3.68
C ALA A 223 -6.90 -21.48 4.70
N ILE A 224 -7.12 -21.19 5.98
CA ILE A 224 -6.21 -21.60 7.05
C ILE A 224 -6.14 -23.12 7.19
N CYS A 225 -7.28 -23.83 7.12
CA CYS A 225 -7.32 -25.29 7.20
C CYS A 225 -6.61 -25.99 6.02
N ALA A 226 -6.58 -25.34 4.84
CA ALA A 226 -5.98 -25.88 3.63
C ALA A 226 -4.44 -25.77 3.64
N ASN A 227 -3.88 -24.73 4.26
CA ASN A 227 -2.45 -24.47 4.29
C ASN A 227 -1.71 -25.35 5.32
N LYS A 228 -0.87 -26.26 4.82
CA LYS A 228 -0.14 -27.23 5.66
C LYS A 228 0.90 -26.56 6.57
N GLU A 229 1.54 -25.49 6.13
CA GLU A 229 2.57 -24.79 6.91
C GLU A 229 2.00 -24.19 8.21
N TRP A 230 0.88 -23.47 8.12
CA TRP A 230 0.22 -22.92 9.30
C TRP A 230 -0.29 -24.00 10.26
N ILE A 231 -0.76 -25.13 9.74
CA ILE A 231 -1.23 -26.26 10.53
C ILE A 231 -0.09 -27.00 11.26
N LYS A 232 1.17 -26.90 10.81
CA LYS A 232 2.31 -27.45 11.58
C LYS A 232 2.44 -26.73 12.93
N ASN A 233 2.13 -25.44 12.98
CA ASN A 233 2.19 -24.65 14.19
C ASN A 233 1.12 -25.08 15.21
N TYR A 234 1.57 -25.49 16.39
CA TYR A 234 0.71 -25.98 17.47
C TYR A 234 -0.32 -24.93 17.91
N ASN A 235 0.10 -23.66 18.02
CA ASN A 235 -0.75 -22.58 18.51
C ASN A 235 -1.90 -22.27 17.55
N ILE A 236 -1.64 -22.33 16.25
CA ILE A 236 -2.66 -22.16 15.22
C ILE A 236 -3.65 -23.31 15.27
N ARG A 237 -3.18 -24.57 15.35
CA ARG A 237 -4.08 -25.73 15.51
C ARG A 237 -5.00 -25.60 16.72
N LYS A 238 -4.44 -25.21 17.88
CA LYS A 238 -5.22 -24.98 19.10
C LYS A 238 -6.29 -23.91 18.89
N ALA A 239 -5.91 -22.75 18.36
CA ALA A 239 -6.84 -21.65 18.10
C ALA A 239 -7.97 -22.06 17.14
N MET A 240 -7.65 -22.84 16.09
CA MET A 240 -8.65 -23.35 15.16
C MET A 240 -9.66 -24.30 15.83
N VAL A 241 -9.24 -25.13 16.79
CA VAL A 241 -10.17 -26.02 17.52
C VAL A 241 -11.06 -25.25 18.49
N GLU A 242 -10.55 -24.17 19.07
CA GLU A 242 -11.31 -23.28 19.96
C GLU A 242 -12.37 -22.45 19.20
N ASN A 243 -12.16 -22.22 17.92
CA ASN A 243 -13.06 -21.43 17.07
C ASN A 243 -14.28 -22.25 16.62
N SER A 244 -15.48 -21.72 16.87
CA SER A 244 -16.76 -22.37 16.54
C SER A 244 -17.07 -22.45 15.04
N LYS A 245 -16.39 -21.65 14.21
CA LYS A 245 -16.56 -21.60 12.75
C LYS A 245 -15.67 -22.59 12.00
N THR A 246 -14.75 -23.26 12.69
CA THR A 246 -13.90 -24.27 12.06
C THR A 246 -14.72 -25.46 11.60
N PRO A 247 -14.58 -25.90 10.33
CA PRO A 247 -15.28 -27.07 9.84
C PRO A 247 -14.98 -28.29 10.73
N LEU A 248 -16.04 -28.93 11.22
CA LEU A 248 -15.96 -30.04 12.17
C LEU A 248 -14.93 -31.12 11.78
N PRO A 249 -14.84 -31.58 10.50
CA PRO A 249 -13.86 -32.61 10.13
C PRO A 249 -12.40 -32.19 10.39
N HIS A 250 -12.06 -30.92 10.15
CA HIS A 250 -10.72 -30.40 10.40
C HIS A 250 -10.45 -30.26 11.90
N ALA A 251 -11.43 -29.77 12.67
CA ALA A 251 -11.31 -29.64 14.12
C ALA A 251 -11.06 -30.99 14.80
N LEU A 252 -11.80 -32.04 14.40
CA LEU A 252 -11.60 -33.41 14.90
C LEU A 252 -10.18 -33.93 14.62
N ARG A 253 -9.67 -33.68 13.41
CA ARG A 253 -8.30 -34.06 13.03
C ARG A 253 -7.25 -33.34 13.86
N PHE A 254 -7.42 -32.04 14.12
CA PHE A 254 -6.45 -31.25 14.88
C PHE A 254 -6.44 -31.62 16.36
N MET A 255 -7.59 -31.98 16.95
CA MET A 255 -7.68 -32.43 18.35
C MET A 255 -6.80 -33.64 18.67
N ALA A 256 -6.62 -34.57 17.73
CA ALA A 256 -5.79 -35.75 17.94
C ALA A 256 -4.32 -35.40 18.25
N SER A 257 -3.86 -34.23 17.79
CA SER A 257 -2.48 -33.73 17.99
C SER A 257 -2.30 -32.85 19.22
N LEU A 258 -3.36 -32.57 19.99
CA LEU A 258 -3.31 -31.65 21.13
C LEU A 258 -2.80 -32.31 22.42
N SER A 259 -2.24 -31.47 23.29
CA SER A 259 -1.80 -31.85 24.64
C SER A 259 -2.98 -32.19 25.55
N GLU A 260 -2.73 -32.98 26.58
CA GLU A 260 -3.76 -33.33 27.58
C GLU A 260 -4.30 -32.12 28.33
N LYS A 261 -3.44 -31.14 28.63
CA LYS A 261 -3.84 -29.89 29.29
C LYS A 261 -4.85 -29.11 28.45
N ASP A 262 -4.58 -29.01 27.15
CA ASP A 262 -5.45 -28.28 26.23
C ASP A 262 -6.76 -29.03 25.96
N LEU A 263 -6.72 -30.36 25.85
CA LEU A 263 -7.94 -31.19 25.75
C LEU A 263 -8.83 -31.05 27.00
N ALA A 264 -8.24 -30.95 28.19
CA ALA A 264 -8.97 -30.70 29.44
C ALA A 264 -9.60 -29.31 29.47
N GLY A 265 -8.94 -28.30 28.90
CA GLY A 265 -9.52 -26.98 28.68
C GLY A 265 -10.73 -27.05 27.73
N LEU A 266 -10.56 -27.66 26.56
CA LEU A 266 -11.61 -27.80 25.54
C LEU A 266 -12.85 -28.55 26.05
N ALA A 267 -12.66 -29.55 26.92
CA ALA A 267 -13.75 -30.32 27.52
C ALA A 267 -14.65 -29.48 28.45
N LYS A 268 -14.12 -28.40 29.03
CA LYS A 268 -14.81 -27.51 29.98
C LYS A 268 -15.31 -26.21 29.32
N SER A 269 -14.66 -25.78 28.25
CA SER A 269 -14.99 -24.55 27.54
C SER A 269 -16.38 -24.59 26.92
N LYS A 270 -17.16 -23.50 27.12
CA LYS A 270 -18.48 -23.31 26.48
C LYS A 270 -18.38 -22.67 25.09
N ASN A 271 -17.20 -22.18 24.72
CA ASN A 271 -16.96 -21.47 23.45
C ASN A 271 -16.80 -22.42 22.25
N VAL A 272 -16.71 -23.74 22.50
CA VAL A 272 -16.52 -24.77 21.48
C VAL A 272 -17.80 -25.55 21.23
N SER A 273 -17.91 -26.15 20.05
CA SER A 273 -19.03 -27.04 19.72
C SER A 273 -19.15 -28.20 20.72
N SER A 274 -20.38 -28.56 21.08
CA SER A 274 -20.68 -29.66 22.02
C SER A 274 -20.08 -31.00 21.58
N VAL A 275 -19.96 -31.20 20.27
CA VAL A 275 -19.32 -32.39 19.67
C VAL A 275 -17.83 -32.41 19.98
N ILE A 276 -17.15 -31.26 19.83
CA ILE A 276 -15.72 -31.11 20.12
C ILE A 276 -15.46 -31.35 21.61
N ALA A 277 -16.26 -30.75 22.51
CA ALA A 277 -16.13 -30.95 23.95
C ALA A 277 -16.32 -32.43 24.36
N THR A 278 -17.26 -33.13 23.71
CA THR A 278 -17.51 -34.56 23.97
C THR A 278 -16.36 -35.43 23.49
N GLN A 279 -15.82 -35.15 22.30
CA GLN A 279 -14.64 -35.86 21.78
C GLN A 279 -13.38 -35.60 22.62
N ALA A 280 -13.20 -34.36 23.10
CA ALA A 280 -12.09 -34.03 24.00
C ALA A 280 -12.14 -34.85 25.30
N ARG A 281 -13.33 -34.99 25.93
CA ARG A 281 -13.52 -35.87 27.10
C ARG A 281 -13.17 -37.33 26.80
N ARG A 282 -13.58 -37.84 25.64
CA ARG A 282 -13.27 -39.22 25.21
C ARG A 282 -11.76 -39.43 25.03
N LEU A 283 -11.06 -38.48 24.40
CA LEU A 283 -9.62 -38.56 24.18
C LEU A 283 -8.83 -38.52 25.50
N LEU A 284 -9.27 -37.70 26.47
CA LEU A 284 -8.66 -37.66 27.81
C LEU A 284 -8.79 -39.00 28.54
N LEU A 285 -9.97 -39.61 28.52
CA LEU A 285 -10.20 -40.92 29.14
C LEU A 285 -9.32 -42.01 28.51
N ASN A 286 -9.10 -41.95 27.20
CA ASN A 286 -8.25 -42.91 26.49
C ASN A 286 -6.76 -42.73 26.82
N LYS A 287 -6.30 -41.48 27.03
CA LYS A 287 -4.91 -41.20 27.41
C LYS A 287 -4.62 -41.59 28.85
N ASN A 288 -5.55 -41.35 29.78
CA ASN A 288 -5.42 -41.74 31.19
C ASN A 288 -5.45 -43.26 31.43
N LYS A 289 -5.91 -44.05 30.44
CA LYS A 289 -5.95 -45.51 30.49
C LYS A 289 -4.68 -46.17 29.95
N LYS A 290 -3.80 -45.42 29.30
CA LYS A 290 -2.50 -45.88 28.81
C LYS A 290 -1.42 -45.56 29.83
#